data_AF-A0A356TM14-F1
#
_entry.id   AF-A0A356TM14-F1
#
_cell.length_a   1.000
_cell.length_b   1.000
_cell.length_c   1.000
_cell.angle_alpha   90.00
_cell.angle_beta   90.00
_cell.angle_gamma   90.00
#
_symmetry.space_group_name_H-M   'P 1'
#
loop_
_entity.id
_entity.type
_entity.pdbx_description
1 polymer ?
#
loop_
_entity_poly.entity_id
_entity_poly.type
_entity_poly.pdbx_seq_one_letter_code
_entity_poly.pdbx_strand_id
1 'polypeptide(L)'
;MPPVSEPPEASEPPGAGGDRMGTEGETCGTRGFAPCGEGLFCRHPETARCGETDAPGTCQRRPDMCTREYRPVCGCDGRTYGNACGAWANGVSVRHQGECGGQRPDPGAQACRRTGCGDELCVDPSRGDMMGICVARPEHACYRSATCERQADGDCGWTQTPELRACLQSPPPIR
;
A
#
# COMPACT_ATOMS: atom_id res chain seq x y z
N MET A 1 43.44 -8.72 -62.32
CA MET A 1 43.44 -7.67 -61.29
C MET A 1 42.07 -7.69 -60.63
N PRO A 2 41.95 -8.26 -59.42
CA PRO A 2 40.68 -8.30 -58.69
C PRO A 2 40.33 -6.90 -58.14
N PRO A 3 39.06 -6.49 -58.09
CA PRO A 3 38.65 -5.29 -57.36
C PRO A 3 38.70 -5.56 -55.85
N VAL A 4 39.28 -4.59 -55.15
CA VAL A 4 39.46 -4.52 -53.70
C VAL A 4 38.12 -4.47 -52.96
N SER A 5 38.01 -5.31 -51.93
CA SER A 5 36.97 -5.28 -50.92
C SER A 5 37.41 -4.40 -49.76
N GLU A 6 36.66 -3.36 -49.43
CA GLU A 6 36.70 -2.70 -48.11
C GLU A 6 35.33 -2.07 -47.83
N PRO A 7 34.55 -2.58 -46.86
CA PRO A 7 33.43 -1.86 -46.27
C PRO A 7 33.93 -0.87 -45.20
N PRO A 8 33.21 0.26 -44.98
CA PRO A 8 33.65 1.30 -44.06
C PRO A 8 33.55 0.88 -42.59
N GLU A 9 34.58 1.25 -41.84
CA GLU A 9 34.62 1.23 -40.38
C GLU A 9 33.45 2.04 -39.80
N ALA A 10 32.52 1.36 -39.14
CA ALA A 10 31.63 1.98 -38.16
C ALA A 10 32.30 1.84 -36.78
N SER A 11 32.70 2.98 -36.25
CA SER A 11 33.33 3.20 -34.96
C SER A 11 32.48 2.71 -33.76
N GLU A 12 33.02 1.77 -32.99
CA GLU A 12 32.69 1.50 -31.57
C GLU A 12 34.04 1.43 -30.82
N PRO A 13 34.21 1.92 -29.56
CA PRO A 13 33.37 1.66 -28.36
C PRO A 13 33.22 2.96 -27.46
N PRO A 14 32.74 3.03 -26.18
CA PRO A 14 32.69 2.04 -25.08
C PRO A 14 31.43 2.02 -24.17
N GLY A 15 31.22 0.90 -23.46
CA GLY A 15 30.32 0.86 -22.30
C GLY A 15 29.88 -0.56 -21.90
N ALA A 16 30.53 -1.14 -20.90
CA ALA A 16 29.98 -2.29 -20.18
C ALA A 16 28.76 -1.82 -19.37
N GLY A 17 27.57 -1.97 -19.94
CA GLY A 17 26.31 -1.57 -19.31
C GLY A 17 25.17 -1.70 -20.29
N GLY A 18 24.89 -2.93 -20.74
CA GLY A 18 23.78 -3.16 -21.67
C GLY A 18 22.46 -2.91 -20.96
N ASP A 19 21.72 -1.91 -21.42
CA ASP A 19 20.30 -1.61 -21.13
C ASP A 19 19.42 -2.79 -21.57
N ARG A 20 19.56 -3.93 -20.91
CA ARG A 20 18.65 -5.05 -21.12
C ARG A 20 17.31 -4.64 -20.56
N MET A 21 16.29 -4.65 -21.40
CA MET A 21 14.91 -4.43 -21.02
C MET A 21 14.27 -5.78 -20.69
N GLY A 22 13.47 -5.84 -19.62
CA GLY A 22 12.82 -7.07 -19.16
C GLY A 22 11.75 -7.57 -20.13
N THR A 23 11.67 -8.87 -20.28
CA THR A 23 10.73 -9.58 -21.16
C THR A 23 9.55 -10.15 -20.37
N GLU A 24 8.52 -10.61 -21.08
CA GLU A 24 7.30 -11.13 -20.45
C GLU A 24 7.60 -12.32 -19.53
N GLY A 25 7.14 -12.25 -18.28
CA GLY A 25 7.41 -13.25 -17.25
C GLY A 25 8.64 -12.97 -16.38
N GLU A 26 9.51 -12.02 -16.75
CA GLU A 26 10.67 -11.67 -15.92
C GLU A 26 10.29 -10.82 -14.70
N THR A 27 11.10 -10.93 -13.66
CA THR A 27 10.96 -10.13 -12.43
C THR A 27 11.27 -8.67 -12.72
N CYS A 28 10.49 -7.77 -12.12
CA CYS A 28 10.63 -6.32 -12.27
C CYS A 28 10.35 -5.58 -10.95
N GLY A 29 10.59 -4.27 -10.93
CA GLY A 29 10.20 -3.39 -9.82
C GLY A 29 11.04 -3.53 -8.55
N THR A 30 12.09 -4.35 -8.57
CA THR A 30 13.05 -4.52 -7.48
C THR A 30 14.47 -4.18 -7.94
N ARG A 31 15.33 -3.82 -7.00
CA ARG A 31 16.71 -3.37 -7.28
C ARG A 31 17.48 -4.43 -8.05
N GLY A 32 18.12 -4.03 -9.16
CA GLY A 32 18.97 -4.91 -9.97
C GLY A 32 18.25 -5.67 -11.08
N PHE A 33 16.93 -5.50 -11.21
CA PHE A 33 16.17 -6.02 -12.34
C PHE A 33 15.86 -4.92 -13.34
N ALA A 34 15.82 -5.31 -14.62
CA ALA A 34 15.52 -4.41 -15.72
C ALA A 34 14.09 -3.85 -15.63
N PRO A 35 13.85 -2.62 -16.10
CA PRO A 35 12.50 -2.16 -16.40
C PRO A 35 11.88 -3.03 -17.50
N CYS A 36 10.56 -3.16 -17.51
CA CYS A 36 9.87 -4.00 -18.50
C CYS A 36 9.91 -3.39 -19.91
N GLY A 37 9.92 -4.29 -20.89
CA GLY A 37 9.86 -4.10 -22.34
C GLY A 37 8.81 -3.12 -22.84
N GLU A 38 8.99 -2.67 -24.08
CA GLU A 38 7.92 -1.98 -24.80
C GLU A 38 6.65 -2.85 -24.83
N GLY A 39 5.49 -2.25 -24.54
CA GLY A 39 4.21 -2.96 -24.46
C GLY A 39 4.02 -3.81 -23.20
N LEU A 40 5.02 -3.89 -22.32
CA LEU A 40 4.94 -4.56 -21.03
C LEU A 40 4.79 -3.53 -19.89
N PHE A 41 4.28 -3.98 -18.76
CA PHE A 41 4.28 -3.23 -17.52
C PHE A 41 4.66 -4.14 -16.35
N CYS A 42 5.18 -3.55 -15.29
CA CYS A 42 5.49 -4.30 -14.08
C CYS A 42 4.21 -4.54 -13.28
N ARG A 43 3.72 -5.78 -13.27
CA ARG A 43 2.55 -6.19 -12.48
C ARG A 43 3.01 -6.67 -11.10
N HIS A 44 2.74 -5.88 -10.08
CA HIS A 44 2.90 -6.31 -8.69
C HIS A 44 1.65 -7.05 -8.21
N PRO A 45 1.79 -8.09 -7.37
CA PRO A 45 0.66 -8.66 -6.64
C PRO A 45 0.13 -7.64 -5.61
N GLU A 46 -1.16 -7.72 -5.26
CA GLU A 46 -1.77 -6.81 -4.28
C GLU A 46 -1.04 -6.84 -2.92
N THR A 47 -0.50 -8.00 -2.52
CA THR A 47 0.31 -8.18 -1.31
C THR A 47 1.64 -7.43 -1.34
N ALA A 48 2.20 -7.18 -2.53
CA ALA A 48 3.43 -6.40 -2.70
C ALA A 48 3.17 -4.89 -2.66
N ARG A 49 1.91 -4.45 -2.50
CA ARG A 49 1.52 -3.05 -2.31
C ARG A 49 2.27 -2.10 -3.24
N CYS A 50 2.15 -2.33 -4.55
CA CYS A 50 2.81 -1.51 -5.57
C CYS A 50 4.35 -1.51 -5.54
N GLY A 51 4.96 -2.58 -5.04
CA GLY A 51 6.42 -2.69 -4.92
C GLY A 51 6.98 -2.04 -3.64
N GLU A 52 6.15 -1.85 -2.60
CA GLU A 52 6.64 -1.40 -1.29
C GLU A 52 7.79 -2.28 -0.82
N THR A 53 8.83 -1.67 -0.26
CA THR A 53 10.06 -2.36 0.22
C THR A 53 10.78 -3.19 -0.84
N ASP A 54 10.89 -2.67 -2.07
CA ASP A 54 11.52 -3.37 -3.21
C ASP A 54 10.85 -4.72 -3.54
N ALA A 55 9.55 -4.87 -3.20
CA ALA A 55 8.82 -6.10 -3.45
C ALA A 55 8.71 -6.36 -4.98
N PRO A 56 9.08 -7.56 -5.46
CA PRO A 56 9.13 -7.83 -6.88
C PRO A 56 7.73 -7.86 -7.52
N GLY A 57 7.70 -7.53 -8.81
CA GLY A 57 6.57 -7.80 -9.71
C GLY A 57 7.01 -8.70 -10.86
N THR A 58 6.11 -8.90 -11.82
CA THR A 58 6.39 -9.63 -13.05
C THR A 58 6.02 -8.78 -14.26
N CYS A 59 6.89 -8.73 -15.26
CA CYS A 59 6.59 -8.07 -16.52
C CYS A 59 5.46 -8.80 -17.23
N GLN A 60 4.36 -8.09 -17.49
CA GLN A 60 3.20 -8.62 -18.20
C GLN A 60 2.79 -7.70 -19.36
N ARG A 61 2.19 -8.29 -20.38
CA ARG A 61 1.61 -7.55 -21.52
C ARG A 61 0.53 -6.60 -21.04
N ARG A 62 0.56 -5.37 -21.57
CA ARG A 62 -0.57 -4.45 -21.46
C ARG A 62 -1.70 -4.98 -22.35
N PRO A 63 -2.91 -5.22 -21.81
CA PRO A 63 -4.04 -5.63 -22.63
C PRO A 63 -4.44 -4.53 -23.62
N ASP A 64 -4.66 -4.89 -24.88
CA ASP A 64 -5.16 -3.95 -25.91
C ASP A 64 -6.66 -3.70 -25.79
N MET A 65 -7.41 -4.70 -25.30
CA MET A 65 -8.86 -4.69 -25.23
C MET A 65 -9.32 -5.14 -23.84
N CYS A 66 -10.26 -4.38 -23.27
CA CYS A 66 -10.85 -4.66 -21.97
C CYS A 66 -12.38 -4.73 -22.07
N THR A 67 -12.98 -5.59 -21.26
CA THR A 67 -14.43 -5.59 -21.08
C THR A 67 -14.88 -4.26 -20.45
N ARG A 68 -16.12 -3.85 -20.73
CA ARG A 68 -16.75 -2.67 -20.11
C ARG A 68 -17.42 -2.97 -18.76
N GLU A 69 -17.09 -4.12 -18.18
CA GLU A 69 -17.62 -4.50 -16.87
C GLU A 69 -17.07 -3.57 -15.80
N TYR A 70 -17.95 -3.03 -14.96
CA TYR A 70 -17.57 -2.15 -13.87
C TYR A 70 -17.29 -2.97 -12.60
N ARG A 71 -16.01 -3.16 -12.32
CA ARG A 71 -15.45 -3.77 -11.10
C ARG A 71 -14.26 -2.93 -10.65
N PRO A 72 -14.50 -1.77 -10.01
CA PRO A 72 -13.49 -0.73 -9.88
C PRO A 72 -12.28 -1.19 -9.08
N VAL A 73 -11.12 -0.63 -9.40
CA VAL A 73 -9.86 -0.87 -8.70
C VAL A 73 -9.11 0.44 -8.51
N CYS A 74 -8.27 0.49 -7.48
CA CYS A 74 -7.37 1.60 -7.25
C CYS A 74 -5.99 1.26 -7.80
N GLY A 75 -5.51 2.08 -8.72
CA GLY A 75 -4.17 1.95 -9.30
C GLY A 75 -3.07 2.36 -8.31
N CYS A 76 -1.85 1.88 -8.57
CA CYS A 76 -0.67 2.30 -7.82
C CYS A 76 -0.35 3.80 -7.98
N ASP A 77 -0.85 4.40 -9.05
CA ASP A 77 -0.81 5.84 -9.37
C ASP A 77 -1.90 6.67 -8.65
N GLY A 78 -2.73 6.03 -7.82
CA GLY A 78 -3.79 6.70 -7.07
C GLY A 78 -5.04 7.03 -7.89
N ARG A 79 -5.18 6.48 -9.11
CA ARG A 79 -6.36 6.68 -9.96
C ARG A 79 -7.30 5.48 -9.89
N THR A 80 -8.60 5.76 -9.86
CA THR A 80 -9.64 4.73 -10.00
C THR A 80 -9.76 4.30 -11.45
N TYR A 81 -9.73 2.99 -11.69
CA TYR A 81 -10.01 2.39 -12.98
C TYR A 81 -11.31 1.58 -12.89
N GLY A 82 -12.12 1.58 -13.96
CA GLY A 82 -13.39 0.85 -13.99
C GLY A 82 -13.25 -0.65 -13.81
N ASN A 83 -12.09 -1.22 -14.15
CA ASN A 83 -11.68 -2.58 -13.81
C ASN A 83 -10.15 -2.77 -13.89
N ALA A 84 -9.67 -3.91 -13.40
CA ALA A 84 -8.25 -4.26 -13.41
C ALA A 84 -7.62 -4.27 -14.80
N CYS A 85 -8.35 -4.74 -15.82
CA CYS A 85 -7.85 -4.72 -17.20
C CYS A 85 -7.59 -3.27 -17.65
N GLY A 86 -8.50 -2.35 -17.36
CA GLY A 86 -8.32 -0.93 -17.67
C GLY A 86 -7.08 -0.32 -17.00
N ALA A 87 -6.77 -0.72 -15.77
CA ALA A 87 -5.52 -0.31 -15.10
C ALA A 87 -4.29 -0.87 -15.82
N TRP A 88 -4.27 -2.17 -16.10
CA TRP A 88 -3.16 -2.85 -16.78
C TRP A 88 -2.94 -2.33 -18.21
N ALA A 89 -4.01 -2.00 -18.92
CA ALA A 89 -3.94 -1.39 -20.25
C ALA A 89 -3.23 -0.03 -20.20
N ASN A 90 -3.31 0.68 -19.08
CA ASN A 90 -2.55 1.92 -18.84
C ASN A 90 -1.16 1.68 -18.22
N GLY A 91 -0.73 0.41 -18.11
CA GLY A 91 0.56 0.05 -17.51
C GLY A 91 0.59 0.19 -15.98
N VAL A 92 -0.58 0.23 -15.33
CA VAL A 92 -0.70 0.51 -13.90
C VAL A 92 -1.04 -0.78 -13.15
N SER A 93 -0.22 -1.11 -12.15
CA SER A 93 -0.52 -2.18 -11.19
C SER A 93 -1.71 -1.82 -10.30
N VAL A 94 -2.49 -2.82 -9.90
CA VAL A 94 -3.59 -2.64 -8.96
C VAL A 94 -3.03 -2.62 -7.53
N ARG A 95 -3.34 -1.56 -6.79
CA ARG A 95 -3.02 -1.44 -5.37
C ARG A 95 -3.99 -2.24 -4.52
N HIS A 96 -5.29 -2.06 -4.78
CA HIS A 96 -6.38 -2.77 -4.10
C HIS A 96 -7.66 -2.77 -4.95
N GLN A 97 -8.56 -3.70 -4.65
CA GLN A 97 -9.93 -3.71 -5.16
C GLN A 97 -10.74 -2.50 -4.67
N GLY A 98 -11.69 -2.01 -5.47
CA GLY A 98 -12.51 -0.83 -5.19
C GLY A 98 -11.87 0.48 -5.65
N GLU A 99 -12.65 1.57 -5.65
CA GLU A 99 -12.19 2.89 -6.09
C GLU A 99 -11.11 3.47 -5.14
N CYS A 100 -10.19 4.27 -5.68
CA CYS A 100 -9.28 5.05 -4.85
C CYS A 100 -10.06 6.04 -3.99
N GLY A 101 -9.72 6.13 -2.70
CA GLY A 101 -10.49 6.94 -1.74
C GLY A 101 -11.93 6.45 -1.49
N GLY A 102 -12.37 5.37 -2.17
CA GLY A 102 -13.66 4.70 -2.00
C GLY A 102 -13.68 3.72 -0.83
N GLN A 103 -12.53 3.45 -0.22
CA GLN A 103 -12.50 3.25 1.22
C GLN A 103 -12.65 4.63 1.87
N ARG A 104 -13.86 5.19 1.82
CA ARG A 104 -14.42 5.66 3.08
C ARG A 104 -14.94 4.36 3.68
N PRO A 105 -14.19 3.70 4.58
CA PRO A 105 -14.82 2.68 5.39
C PRO A 105 -16.11 3.29 5.91
N ASP A 106 -17.16 2.49 5.80
CA ASP A 106 -18.45 2.80 6.36
C ASP A 106 -18.25 3.60 7.66
N PRO A 107 -18.94 4.73 7.88
CA PRO A 107 -18.82 5.44 9.15
C PRO A 107 -19.10 4.54 10.37
N GLY A 108 -19.62 3.32 10.18
CA GLY A 108 -19.70 2.23 11.16
C GLY A 108 -18.66 1.08 11.07
N ALA A 109 -17.78 1.02 10.06
CA ALA A 109 -16.76 -0.05 9.93
C ALA A 109 -15.33 0.40 10.28
N GLN A 110 -15.02 1.70 10.24
CA GLN A 110 -13.91 2.27 11.00
C GLN A 110 -14.40 2.67 12.39
N ALA A 111 -14.72 1.65 13.19
CA ALA A 111 -14.83 1.85 14.62
C ALA A 111 -13.48 2.40 15.13
N CYS A 112 -13.54 3.28 16.11
CA CYS A 112 -12.37 3.75 16.83
C CYS A 112 -11.51 2.55 17.24
N ARG A 113 -10.20 2.64 17.00
CA ARG A 113 -9.27 1.53 17.23
C ARG A 113 -8.54 1.75 18.55
N ARG A 114 -8.45 0.66 19.33
CA ARG A 114 -7.56 0.59 20.49
C ARG A 114 -6.11 0.41 20.00
N THR A 115 -5.22 1.29 20.42
CA THR A 115 -3.79 1.30 20.06
C THR A 115 -2.94 1.77 21.23
N GLY A 116 -1.63 1.90 21.03
CA GLY A 116 -0.66 2.16 22.09
C GLY A 116 -0.01 0.87 22.60
N CYS A 117 0.79 0.99 23.65
CA CYS A 117 1.63 -0.11 24.14
C CYS A 117 0.85 -1.15 24.97
N GLY A 118 -0.33 -0.80 25.46
CA GLY A 118 -1.20 -1.61 26.29
C GLY A 118 -2.67 -1.29 26.06
N ASP A 119 -3.05 -0.97 24.82
CA ASP A 119 -4.41 -0.62 24.41
C ASP A 119 -4.98 0.59 25.16
N GLU A 120 -4.13 1.56 25.51
CA GLU A 120 -4.45 2.76 26.28
C GLU A 120 -5.01 3.92 25.44
N LEU A 121 -4.80 3.88 24.12
CA LEU A 121 -5.26 4.91 23.20
C LEU A 121 -6.49 4.42 22.42
N CYS A 122 -7.52 5.26 22.34
CA CYS A 122 -8.66 5.04 21.46
C CYS A 122 -8.62 6.10 20.36
N VAL A 123 -8.19 5.73 19.15
CA VAL A 123 -7.92 6.71 18.07
C VAL A 123 -8.65 6.37 16.79
N ASP A 124 -8.81 7.39 15.94
CA ASP A 124 -9.31 7.21 14.60
C ASP A 124 -8.19 6.64 13.70
N PRO A 125 -8.35 5.45 13.10
CA PRO A 125 -7.32 4.83 12.26
C PRO A 125 -6.98 5.68 11.02
N SER A 126 -7.86 6.59 10.59
CA SER A 126 -7.59 7.53 9.50
C SER A 126 -6.64 8.67 9.90
N ARG A 127 -6.42 8.90 11.19
CA ARG A 127 -5.44 9.91 11.68
C ARG A 127 -4.02 9.35 11.83
N GLY A 128 -3.82 8.08 11.48
CA GLY A 128 -2.53 7.38 11.55
C GLY A 128 -2.33 6.62 12.87
N ASP A 129 -1.54 5.54 12.83
CA ASP A 129 -1.19 4.75 14.01
C ASP A 129 -0.19 5.55 14.87
N MET A 130 -0.68 6.14 15.95
CA MET A 130 0.18 6.83 16.91
C MET A 130 0.92 5.81 17.78
N MET A 131 2.24 5.77 17.66
CA MET A 131 3.09 4.98 18.56
C MET A 131 3.16 5.69 19.92
N GLY A 132 2.50 5.12 20.93
CA GLY A 132 2.60 5.61 22.31
C GLY A 132 4.00 5.36 22.88
N ILE A 133 4.48 6.28 23.73
CA ILE A 133 5.66 6.00 24.56
C ILE A 133 5.26 4.91 25.56
N CYS A 134 5.81 3.70 25.39
CA CYS A 134 5.51 2.49 26.18
C CYS A 134 5.78 2.63 27.69
N VAL A 135 5.04 3.49 28.38
CA VAL A 135 5.15 3.73 29.81
C VAL A 135 4.02 2.99 30.51
N ALA A 136 4.36 2.01 31.34
CA ALA A 136 3.37 1.31 32.13
C ALA A 136 2.84 2.26 33.21
N ARG A 137 1.56 2.62 33.11
CA ARG A 137 0.86 3.36 34.17
C ARG A 137 -0.30 2.55 34.75
N PRO A 138 -0.62 2.70 36.05
CA PRO A 138 -1.71 1.96 36.70
C PRO A 138 -3.06 2.17 36.01
N GLU A 139 -3.30 3.38 35.49
CA GLU A 139 -4.56 3.77 34.85
C GLU A 139 -4.84 3.01 33.56
N HIS A 140 -3.81 2.49 32.88
CA HIS A 140 -3.98 1.71 31.65
C HIS A 140 -4.80 0.43 31.90
N ALA A 141 -4.76 -0.10 33.13
CA ALA A 141 -5.58 -1.24 33.52
C ALA A 141 -7.09 -0.94 33.43
N CYS A 142 -7.51 0.32 33.65
CA CYS A 142 -8.90 0.75 33.58
C CYS A 142 -9.44 0.73 32.15
N TYR A 143 -8.59 1.01 31.15
CA TYR A 143 -9.01 1.03 29.75
C TYR A 143 -9.23 -0.36 29.17
N ARG A 144 -8.69 -1.44 29.78
CA ARG A 144 -8.88 -2.82 29.29
C ARG A 144 -10.34 -3.19 29.08
N SER A 145 -11.24 -2.78 29.99
CA SER A 145 -12.68 -3.01 29.89
C SER A 145 -13.48 -1.82 29.39
N ALA A 146 -12.82 -0.71 29.01
CA ALA A 146 -13.49 0.48 28.53
C ALA A 146 -13.96 0.30 27.08
N THR A 147 -15.04 0.99 26.73
CA THR A 147 -15.58 1.04 25.37
C THR A 147 -14.85 2.13 24.59
N CYS A 148 -14.32 1.79 23.42
CA CYS A 148 -13.65 2.72 22.51
C CYS A 148 -14.59 3.03 21.34
N GLU A 149 -15.06 4.28 21.26
CA GLU A 149 -16.07 4.69 20.28
C GLU A 149 -15.96 6.18 19.94
N ARG A 150 -16.73 6.61 18.93
CA ARG A 150 -16.76 8.02 18.51
C ARG A 150 -17.63 8.82 19.49
N GLN A 151 -17.05 9.87 20.04
CA GLN A 151 -17.68 10.78 20.99
C GLN A 151 -18.54 11.82 20.25
N ALA A 152 -19.32 12.59 21.00
CA ALA A 152 -20.27 13.57 20.47
C ALA A 152 -19.61 14.73 19.69
N ASP A 153 -18.33 14.98 19.94
CA ASP A 153 -17.48 15.93 19.21
C ASP A 153 -16.96 15.36 17.87
N GLY A 154 -17.26 14.09 17.57
CA GLY A 154 -16.84 13.41 16.37
C GLY A 154 -15.46 12.78 16.47
N ASP A 155 -14.77 12.88 17.61
CA ASP A 155 -13.47 12.29 17.83
C ASP A 155 -13.57 10.89 18.45
N CYS A 156 -12.56 10.05 18.22
CA CYS A 156 -12.46 8.77 18.90
C CYS A 156 -12.01 8.96 20.35
N GLY A 157 -12.68 8.30 21.29
CA GLY A 157 -12.37 8.39 22.70
C GLY A 157 -12.98 7.26 23.53
N TRP A 158 -12.52 7.16 24.77
CA TRP A 158 -13.07 6.21 25.75
C TRP A 158 -14.42 6.70 26.26
N THR A 159 -15.43 5.83 26.26
CA THR A 159 -16.75 6.14 26.82
C THR A 159 -16.63 6.33 28.34
N GLN A 160 -16.95 7.52 28.82
CA GLN A 160 -16.80 7.91 30.23
C GLN A 160 -17.92 7.35 31.12
N THR A 161 -17.95 6.01 31.29
CA THR A 161 -18.89 5.36 32.20
C THR A 161 -18.55 5.66 33.67
N PRO A 162 -19.51 5.55 34.61
CA PRO A 162 -19.23 5.69 36.03
C PRO A 162 -18.13 4.75 36.53
N GLU A 163 -18.09 3.52 36.01
CA GLU A 163 -17.11 2.49 36.36
C GLU A 163 -15.70 2.88 35.89
N LEU A 164 -15.57 3.35 34.64
CA LEU A 164 -14.30 3.85 34.12
C LEU A 164 -13.82 5.06 34.94
N ARG A 165 -14.73 6.00 35.23
CA ARG A 165 -14.41 7.20 36.00
C ARG A 165 -13.94 6.85 37.42
N ALA A 166 -14.59 5.89 38.08
CA ALA A 166 -14.20 5.41 39.40
C ALA A 166 -12.82 4.69 39.37
N CYS A 167 -12.57 3.87 38.35
CA CYS A 167 -11.27 3.21 38.20
C CYS A 167 -10.13 4.21 37.98
N LEU A 168 -10.33 5.22 37.12
CA LEU A 168 -9.32 6.25 36.89
C LEU A 168 -9.04 7.11 38.13
N GLN A 169 -10.00 7.23 39.06
CA GLN A 169 -9.81 7.89 40.36
C GLN A 169 -9.07 7.02 41.39
N SER A 170 -9.08 5.69 41.22
CA SER A 170 -8.43 4.74 42.13
C SER A 170 -7.94 3.51 41.36
N PRO A 171 -6.87 3.68 40.54
CA PRO A 171 -6.42 2.64 39.63
C PRO A 171 -5.78 1.46 40.40
N PRO A 172 -5.93 0.22 39.90
CA PRO A 172 -5.31 -0.94 40.52
C PRO A 172 -3.77 -0.86 40.38
N PRO A 173 -3.00 -1.47 41.30
CA PRO A 173 -1.55 -1.48 41.21
C PRO A 173 -1.08 -2.19 39.93
N ILE A 174 0.04 -1.72 39.37
CA ILE A 174 0.72 -2.39 38.26
C ILE A 174 1.24 -3.74 38.79
N ARG A 175 0.88 -4.84 38.11
CA ARG A 175 1.37 -6.18 38.43
C ARG A 175 2.66 -6.47 37.66
#